data_AF-A0A1A8QSN7-F1
#
_entry.id   AF-A0A1A8QSN7-F1
#
_cell.length_a   1.000
_cell.length_b   1.000
_cell.length_c   1.000
_cell.angle_alpha   90.00
_cell.angle_beta   90.00
_cell.angle_gamma   90.00
#
_symmetry.space_group_name_H-M   'P 1'
#
loop_
_entity.id
_entity.type
_entity.pdbx_description
1 polymer ?
#
loop_
_entity_poly.entity_id
_entity_poly.type
_entity_poly.pdbx_seq_one_letter_code
_entity_poly.pdbx_strand_id
1 'polypeptide(L)'
;MSFRVISRDVCSSLVWDTIEEPDVDFDEFVELFSKTAVKEKKQPLSDTITKSKAKQVVKLLNNKRSQAVGILMSSLHLDMKDIQCAVLNLDNNVVDLETLQALYEIRAQQEELDKIEKHIKSCKDKDNSKPLDKPEQFLYQLSLIPNFSSRVFCILFQSSFSECMSLITRKLEILQRVCKTLQESETVKKILGLVLAFGNFMNGGNRTRGQADGFTLDILPKLKDVKSSDGVKSLLSYIVAYYLRHFDEDAGRETCVFPLPEPHDLFQSSQMKFDDFQKDLTRLRKDLRACTSEVEKVCKVSDEDNLQPFKEKMEDFIAQAKTELETLDIELGSTHKLFLELTVFFSVKPKAGEREISPNTLFSIWHEFTSDFKEQWKKENKAILKERLKAAEECFRQAKEKASYSVKPKHASGIKAKLGMKI
;
A
#
# COMPACT_ATOMS: atom_id res chain seq x y z
N MET A 1 15.48 5.16 -22.92
CA MET A 1 14.09 4.65 -22.92
C MET A 1 13.79 4.14 -24.33
N SER A 2 13.12 3.00 -24.49
CA SER A 2 12.80 2.46 -25.83
C SER A 2 11.31 2.22 -25.94
N PHE A 3 10.65 2.92 -26.86
CA PHE A 3 9.24 2.68 -27.19
C PHE A 3 9.12 1.50 -28.16
N ARG A 4 8.07 0.67 -28.00
CA ARG A 4 7.67 -0.26 -29.05
C ARG A 4 6.81 0.50 -30.04
N VAL A 5 7.24 0.53 -31.29
CA VAL A 5 6.51 1.19 -32.37
C VAL A 5 5.24 0.40 -32.68
N ILE A 6 4.10 1.09 -32.70
CA ILE A 6 2.81 0.51 -33.11
C ILE A 6 2.69 0.72 -34.62
N SER A 7 2.63 -0.39 -35.37
CA SER A 7 2.35 -0.35 -36.80
C SER A 7 0.87 -0.02 -37.02
N ARG A 8 0.56 0.85 -38.00
CA ARG A 8 -0.82 1.20 -38.36
C ARG A 8 -1.47 0.01 -39.06
N ASP A 9 -2.29 -0.77 -38.35
CA ASP A 9 -3.24 -1.70 -38.97
C ASP A 9 -4.62 -1.03 -39.09
N VAL A 10 -5.19 -1.13 -40.29
CA VAL A 10 -6.37 -0.38 -40.74
C VAL A 10 -7.65 -1.01 -40.17
N CYS A 11 -8.10 -0.63 -38.98
CA CYS A 11 -9.53 -0.81 -38.61
C CYS A 11 -10.08 -0.02 -37.40
N SER A 12 -9.34 0.90 -36.77
CA SER A 12 -9.93 1.74 -35.71
C SER A 12 -9.20 3.06 -35.59
N SER A 13 -9.95 4.16 -35.42
CA SER A 13 -9.38 5.44 -34.97
C SER A 13 -8.67 5.21 -33.64
N LEU A 14 -7.34 5.38 -33.63
CA LEU A 14 -6.52 5.34 -32.45
C LEU A 14 -6.41 6.75 -31.88
N VAL A 15 -6.11 6.84 -30.58
CA VAL A 15 -5.83 8.14 -29.94
C VAL A 15 -4.67 8.87 -30.63
N TRP A 16 -3.71 8.11 -31.19
CA TRP A 16 -2.57 8.63 -31.95
C TRP A 16 -2.97 9.34 -33.25
N ASP A 17 -4.19 9.12 -33.74
CA ASP A 17 -4.72 9.85 -34.90
C ASP A 17 -5.30 11.23 -34.52
N THR A 18 -5.45 11.50 -33.22
CA THR A 18 -6.02 12.75 -32.67
C THR A 18 -5.02 13.59 -31.87
N ILE A 19 -3.86 13.02 -31.56
CA ILE A 19 -2.80 13.70 -30.82
C ILE A 19 -1.91 14.43 -31.82
N GLU A 20 -1.77 15.74 -31.61
CA GLU A 20 -0.75 16.56 -32.27
C GLU A 20 0.44 16.72 -31.32
N GLU A 21 1.65 16.57 -31.86
CA GLU A 21 2.87 16.83 -31.09
C GLU A 21 2.99 18.34 -30.82
N PRO A 22 3.13 18.77 -29.56
CA PRO A 22 3.32 20.18 -29.25
C PRO A 22 4.68 20.65 -29.77
N ASP A 23 4.77 21.93 -30.12
CA ASP A 23 6.04 22.58 -30.38
C ASP A 23 6.79 22.77 -29.05
N VAL A 24 7.94 22.12 -28.91
CA VAL A 24 8.72 22.07 -27.66
C VAL A 24 10.14 22.55 -27.93
N ASP A 25 10.61 23.48 -27.10
CA ASP A 25 12.02 23.86 -27.04
C ASP A 25 12.82 22.75 -26.35
N PHE A 26 13.70 22.11 -27.11
CA PHE A 26 14.50 20.99 -26.65
C PHE A 26 15.86 21.42 -26.05
N ASP A 27 16.19 22.71 -25.98
CA ASP A 27 17.52 23.15 -25.54
C ASP A 27 17.82 22.73 -24.10
N GLU A 28 16.90 23.01 -23.16
CA GLU A 28 16.99 22.54 -21.76
C GLU A 28 16.97 21.00 -21.68
N PHE A 29 16.13 20.36 -22.50
CA PHE A 29 16.00 18.90 -22.52
C PHE A 29 17.29 18.21 -22.99
N VAL A 30 17.97 18.79 -23.98
CA VAL A 30 19.26 18.31 -24.45
C VAL A 30 20.32 18.52 -23.37
N GLU A 31 20.32 19.64 -22.66
CA GLU A 31 21.26 19.86 -21.55
C GLU A 31 21.09 18.80 -20.44
N LEU A 32 19.85 18.50 -20.06
CA LEU A 32 19.55 17.58 -18.97
C LEU A 32 19.64 16.09 -19.33
N PHE A 33 19.28 15.74 -20.56
CA PHE A 33 19.09 14.34 -20.98
C PHE A 33 19.95 13.91 -22.17
N SER A 34 20.84 14.78 -22.68
CA SER A 34 21.89 14.32 -23.59
C SER A 34 22.76 13.28 -22.89
N LYS A 35 23.19 12.28 -23.65
CA LYS A 35 24.25 11.40 -23.18
C LYS A 35 25.47 12.27 -22.93
N THR A 36 25.84 12.45 -21.67
CA THR A 36 27.13 13.04 -21.32
C THR A 36 28.18 12.22 -22.06
N ALA A 37 28.90 12.85 -22.99
CA ALA A 37 30.05 12.22 -23.60
C ALA A 37 30.93 11.76 -22.45
N VAL A 38 31.08 10.46 -22.29
CA VAL A 38 31.93 9.88 -21.26
C VAL A 38 33.31 10.51 -21.48
N LYS A 39 33.70 11.45 -20.61
CA LYS A 39 35.11 11.82 -20.45
C LYS A 39 35.83 10.49 -20.34
N GLU A 40 36.74 10.21 -21.26
CA GLU A 40 37.54 8.99 -21.28
C GLU A 40 38.10 8.74 -19.88
N LYS A 41 37.40 7.93 -19.10
CA LYS A 41 37.95 7.29 -17.92
C LYS A 41 38.95 6.32 -18.50
N LYS A 42 40.22 6.62 -18.25
CA LYS A 42 41.43 5.82 -18.51
C LYS A 42 41.08 4.39 -18.90
N GLN A 43 41.43 4.05 -20.14
CA GLN A 43 41.43 2.70 -20.66
C GLN A 43 41.97 1.71 -19.61
N PRO A 44 41.35 0.54 -19.41
CA PRO A 44 42.09 -0.60 -18.92
C PRO A 44 43.16 -0.92 -19.97
N LEU A 45 44.43 -1.03 -19.55
CA LEU A 45 45.50 -1.52 -20.42
C LEU A 45 45.14 -2.90 -20.97
N SER A 46 44.70 -2.98 -22.22
CA SER A 46 44.63 -4.25 -22.92
C SER A 46 44.78 -4.13 -24.44
N ASP A 47 45.73 -3.33 -24.93
CA ASP A 47 46.11 -3.35 -26.37
C ASP A 47 47.60 -3.08 -26.64
N THR A 48 48.49 -3.50 -25.73
CA THR A 48 49.90 -3.71 -26.07
C THR A 48 50.52 -4.84 -25.27
N ILE A 49 49.90 -6.01 -25.34
CA ILE A 49 50.59 -7.27 -25.10
C ILE A 49 50.18 -8.18 -26.27
N THR A 50 51.20 -8.75 -26.90
CA THR A 50 51.18 -9.90 -27.79
C THR A 50 49.93 -10.78 -27.65
N LYS A 51 49.54 -11.45 -28.75
CA LYS A 51 48.73 -12.68 -28.73
C LYS A 51 49.36 -13.71 -27.77
N SER A 52 49.19 -13.51 -26.48
CA SER A 52 49.36 -14.53 -25.47
C SER A 52 48.17 -15.44 -25.71
N LYS A 53 48.48 -16.67 -26.08
CA LYS A 53 47.50 -17.74 -26.33
C LYS A 53 46.36 -17.60 -25.33
N ALA A 54 45.14 -17.34 -25.81
CA ALA A 54 43.95 -17.39 -24.97
C ALA A 54 44.06 -18.69 -24.17
N LYS A 55 44.25 -18.60 -22.84
CA LYS A 55 44.34 -19.77 -21.98
C LYS A 55 43.07 -20.57 -22.28
N GLN A 56 43.22 -21.75 -22.86
CA GLN A 56 42.08 -22.59 -23.19
C GLN A 56 41.38 -22.91 -21.87
N VAL A 57 40.21 -22.34 -21.64
CA VAL A 57 39.38 -22.60 -20.45
C VAL A 57 38.46 -23.79 -20.69
N VAL A 58 38.11 -24.49 -19.64
CA VAL A 58 37.14 -25.59 -19.68
C VAL A 58 35.76 -25.06 -19.36
N LYS A 59 34.80 -25.32 -20.26
CA LYS A 59 33.39 -25.02 -20.10
C LYS A 59 32.66 -26.32 -19.79
N LEU A 60 32.01 -26.39 -18.62
CA LEU A 60 31.27 -27.55 -18.15
C LEU A 60 29.76 -27.31 -18.17
N LEU A 61 29.36 -26.05 -18.02
CA LEU A 61 27.97 -25.63 -18.12
C LEU A 61 27.54 -25.54 -19.59
N ASN A 62 26.25 -25.75 -19.84
CA ASN A 62 25.70 -25.45 -21.16
C ASN A 62 25.70 -23.93 -21.41
N ASN A 63 25.68 -23.54 -22.69
CA ASN A 63 25.82 -22.13 -23.08
C ASN A 63 24.78 -21.20 -22.44
N LYS A 64 23.50 -21.63 -22.38
CA LYS A 64 22.42 -20.83 -21.78
C LYS A 64 22.65 -20.60 -20.28
N ARG A 65 23.05 -21.65 -19.58
CA ARG A 65 23.32 -21.61 -18.14
C ARG A 65 24.56 -20.77 -17.84
N SER A 66 25.64 -20.98 -18.57
CA SER A 66 26.88 -20.19 -18.48
C SER A 66 26.61 -18.70 -18.72
N GLN A 67 25.79 -18.37 -19.73
CA GLN A 67 25.38 -16.99 -20.00
C GLN A 67 24.55 -16.38 -18.86
N ALA A 68 23.58 -17.12 -18.31
CA ALA A 68 22.76 -16.63 -17.20
C ALA A 68 23.60 -16.30 -15.95
N VAL A 69 24.51 -17.22 -15.58
CA VAL A 69 25.46 -16.98 -14.48
C VAL A 69 26.41 -15.82 -14.80
N GLY A 70 26.92 -15.75 -16.04
CA GLY A 70 27.80 -14.69 -16.48
C GLY A 70 27.16 -13.30 -16.47
N ILE A 71 25.87 -13.20 -16.80
CA ILE A 71 25.10 -11.97 -16.71
C ILE A 71 25.01 -11.53 -15.25
N LEU A 72 24.57 -12.42 -14.33
CA LEU A 72 24.47 -12.06 -12.92
C LEU A 72 25.84 -11.63 -12.37
N MET A 73 26.88 -12.40 -12.65
CA MET A 73 28.25 -12.10 -12.21
C MET A 73 28.74 -10.74 -12.74
N SER A 74 28.35 -10.34 -13.95
CA SER A 74 28.75 -9.04 -14.53
C SER A 74 27.95 -7.87 -13.96
N SER A 75 26.70 -8.10 -13.54
CA SER A 75 25.88 -7.09 -12.87
C SER A 75 26.17 -6.98 -11.37
N LEU A 76 26.71 -8.03 -10.75
CA LEU A 76 27.13 -8.02 -9.35
C LEU A 76 28.36 -7.13 -9.20
N HIS A 77 28.22 -6.05 -8.45
CA HIS A 77 29.33 -5.18 -8.03
C HIS A 77 29.74 -5.49 -6.59
N LEU A 78 29.88 -6.79 -6.27
CA LEU A 78 30.17 -7.31 -4.94
C LEU A 78 31.32 -8.32 -5.00
N ASP A 79 32.17 -8.32 -3.97
CA ASP A 79 33.18 -9.35 -3.83
C ASP A 79 32.60 -10.59 -3.15
N MET A 80 33.18 -11.76 -3.43
CA MET A 80 32.72 -13.03 -2.83
C MET A 80 32.81 -13.01 -1.29
N LYS A 81 33.71 -12.21 -0.72
CA LYS A 81 33.82 -12.00 0.72
C LYS A 81 32.61 -11.27 1.30
N ASP A 82 32.06 -10.31 0.58
CA ASP A 82 30.87 -9.57 1.00
C ASP A 82 29.66 -10.50 1.02
N ILE A 83 29.52 -11.34 -0.03
CA ILE A 83 28.47 -12.37 -0.11
C ILE A 83 28.62 -13.36 1.05
N GLN A 84 29.83 -13.86 1.31
CA GLN A 84 30.08 -14.77 2.43
C GLN A 84 29.74 -14.13 3.78
N CYS A 85 30.18 -12.89 4.00
CA CYS A 85 29.92 -12.15 5.24
C CYS A 85 28.41 -11.95 5.45
N ALA A 86 27.69 -11.52 4.41
CA ALA A 86 26.24 -11.33 4.44
C ALA A 86 25.49 -12.62 4.82
N VAL A 87 25.85 -13.75 4.19
CA VAL A 87 25.19 -15.04 4.42
C VAL A 87 25.50 -15.64 5.79
N LEU A 88 26.75 -15.52 6.27
CA LEU A 88 27.14 -16.07 7.57
C LEU A 88 26.60 -15.25 8.74
N ASN A 89 26.54 -13.92 8.59
CA ASN A 89 26.12 -13.00 9.66
C ASN A 89 24.64 -12.61 9.62
N LEU A 90 23.90 -13.04 8.59
CA LEU A 90 22.54 -12.59 8.26
C LEU A 90 22.48 -11.06 8.13
N ASP A 91 23.45 -10.50 7.40
CA ASP A 91 23.51 -9.06 7.14
C ASP A 91 23.06 -8.77 5.72
N ASN A 92 21.89 -8.12 5.60
CA ASN A 92 21.30 -7.72 4.33
C ASN A 92 21.49 -6.22 4.01
N ASN A 93 22.37 -5.51 4.74
CA ASN A 93 22.67 -4.10 4.45
C ASN A 93 23.66 -3.96 3.29
N VAL A 94 24.62 -4.88 3.19
CA VAL A 94 25.66 -4.87 2.15
C VAL A 94 25.19 -5.63 0.90
N VAL A 95 24.46 -6.72 1.10
CA VAL A 95 23.87 -7.53 0.03
C VAL A 95 22.37 -7.56 0.23
N ASP A 96 21.64 -6.85 -0.63
CA ASP A 96 20.20 -6.76 -0.54
C ASP A 96 19.50 -8.10 -0.82
N LEU A 97 18.22 -8.17 -0.45
CA LEU A 97 17.42 -9.39 -0.59
C LEU A 97 17.18 -9.80 -2.04
N GLU A 98 17.10 -8.85 -2.97
CA GLU A 98 16.95 -9.14 -4.41
C GLU A 98 18.21 -9.83 -4.94
N THR A 99 19.38 -9.34 -4.53
CA THR A 99 20.67 -9.93 -4.86
C THR A 99 20.82 -11.31 -4.25
N LEU A 100 20.45 -11.50 -2.98
CA LEU A 100 20.44 -12.82 -2.33
C LEU A 100 19.48 -13.80 -3.03
N GLN A 101 18.30 -13.34 -3.44
CA GLN A 101 17.35 -14.14 -4.21
C GLN A 101 17.94 -14.55 -5.56
N ALA A 102 18.56 -13.61 -6.29
CA ALA A 102 19.21 -13.92 -7.57
C ALA A 102 20.37 -14.93 -7.38
N LEU A 103 21.22 -14.73 -6.38
CA LEU A 103 22.30 -15.67 -6.05
C LEU A 103 21.75 -17.05 -5.68
N TYR A 104 20.65 -17.10 -4.92
CA TYR A 104 19.97 -18.34 -4.58
C TYR A 104 19.46 -19.04 -5.85
N GLU A 105 18.81 -18.34 -6.77
CA GLU A 105 18.29 -18.94 -8.01
C GLU A 105 19.39 -19.43 -8.95
N ILE A 106 20.51 -18.69 -9.08
CA ILE A 106 21.58 -19.10 -9.99
C ILE A 106 22.51 -20.15 -9.40
N ARG A 107 22.49 -20.38 -8.08
CA ARG A 107 23.37 -21.35 -7.42
C ARG A 107 23.46 -22.67 -8.17
N ALA A 108 24.62 -23.30 -8.11
CA ALA A 108 24.86 -24.53 -8.83
C ALA A 108 23.98 -25.66 -8.29
N GLN A 109 23.40 -26.43 -9.21
CA GLN A 109 22.71 -27.67 -8.87
C GLN A 109 23.74 -28.75 -8.52
N GLN A 110 23.31 -29.79 -7.79
CA GLN A 110 24.22 -30.85 -7.33
C GLN A 110 25.01 -31.48 -8.49
N GLU A 111 24.35 -31.76 -9.62
CA GLU A 111 25.00 -32.31 -10.81
C GLU A 111 26.04 -31.36 -11.44
N GLU A 112 25.81 -30.05 -11.37
CA GLU A 112 26.72 -29.03 -11.86
C GLU A 112 27.96 -28.95 -10.95
N LEU A 113 27.74 -28.94 -9.63
CA LEU A 113 28.80 -28.94 -8.62
C LEU A 113 29.67 -30.19 -8.72
N ASP A 114 29.08 -31.37 -8.86
CA ASP A 114 29.82 -32.63 -8.98
C ASP A 114 30.77 -32.60 -10.18
N LYS A 115 30.34 -32.05 -11.32
CA LYS A 115 31.17 -31.91 -12.52
C LYS A 115 32.33 -30.94 -12.29
N ILE A 116 32.03 -29.79 -11.69
CA ILE A 116 33.01 -28.75 -11.35
C ILE A 116 34.06 -29.30 -10.38
N GLU A 117 33.64 -29.97 -9.30
CA GLU A 117 34.54 -30.56 -8.32
C GLU A 117 35.40 -31.68 -8.89
N LYS A 118 34.82 -32.56 -9.71
CA LYS A 118 35.58 -33.64 -10.38
C LYS A 118 36.68 -33.05 -11.25
N HIS A 119 36.38 -31.99 -12.00
CA HIS A 119 37.39 -31.29 -12.80
C HIS A 119 38.48 -30.70 -11.92
N ILE A 120 38.12 -29.95 -10.86
CA ILE A 120 39.10 -29.33 -9.93
C ILE A 120 39.99 -30.38 -9.27
N LYS A 121 39.42 -31.50 -8.80
CA LYS A 121 40.19 -32.61 -8.20
C LYS A 121 41.16 -33.21 -9.22
N SER A 122 40.71 -33.49 -10.44
CA SER A 122 41.58 -34.02 -11.51
C SER A 122 42.70 -33.06 -11.94
N CYS A 123 42.51 -31.76 -11.73
CA CYS A 123 43.47 -30.71 -12.04
C CYS A 123 44.58 -30.60 -10.98
N LYS A 124 44.27 -30.84 -9.70
CA LYS A 124 45.26 -30.81 -8.60
C LYS A 124 46.37 -31.85 -8.77
N ASP A 125 46.07 -32.96 -9.42
CA ASP A 125 47.02 -34.06 -9.63
C ASP A 125 47.85 -33.90 -10.92
N LYS A 126 47.61 -32.86 -11.73
CA LYS A 126 48.24 -32.66 -13.05
C LYS A 126 48.59 -31.20 -13.31
N ASP A 127 49.90 -30.93 -13.38
CA ASP A 127 50.52 -29.60 -13.58
C ASP A 127 50.14 -28.91 -14.92
N ASN A 128 49.49 -29.63 -15.85
CA ASN A 128 49.10 -29.15 -17.20
C ASN A 128 47.58 -29.00 -17.40
N SER A 129 46.81 -28.92 -16.32
CA SER A 129 45.35 -28.86 -16.42
C SER A 129 44.82 -27.45 -16.73
N LYS A 130 43.75 -27.38 -17.54
CA LYS A 130 43.15 -26.12 -17.99
C LYS A 130 42.22 -25.55 -16.91
N PRO A 131 42.27 -24.24 -16.63
CA PRO A 131 41.37 -23.62 -15.67
C PRO A 131 39.91 -23.66 -16.15
N LEU A 132 38.97 -23.67 -15.22
CA LEU A 132 37.54 -23.51 -15.49
C LEU A 132 37.25 -22.14 -16.10
N ASP A 133 36.16 -22.00 -16.85
CA ASP A 133 35.65 -20.69 -17.24
C ASP A 133 35.06 -19.93 -16.02
N LYS A 134 34.92 -18.61 -16.12
CA LYS A 134 34.55 -17.75 -14.98
C LYS A 134 33.21 -18.12 -14.33
N PRO A 135 32.13 -18.46 -15.07
CA PRO A 135 30.86 -18.85 -14.46
C PRO A 135 30.98 -20.09 -13.56
N GLU A 136 31.71 -21.11 -13.99
CA GLU A 136 31.99 -22.31 -13.20
C GLU A 136 32.82 -22.00 -11.95
N GLN A 137 33.81 -21.11 -12.06
CA GLN A 137 34.59 -20.65 -10.91
C GLN A 137 33.71 -19.91 -9.89
N PHE A 138 32.83 -19.02 -10.36
CA PHE A 138 31.90 -18.27 -9.51
C PHE A 138 30.95 -19.21 -8.75
N LEU A 139 30.34 -20.16 -9.47
CA LEU A 139 29.48 -21.18 -8.87
C LEU A 139 30.20 -22.02 -7.82
N TYR A 140 31.45 -22.41 -8.10
CA TYR A 140 32.27 -23.15 -7.15
C TYR A 140 32.57 -22.32 -5.90
N GLN A 141 32.99 -21.06 -6.07
CA GLN A 141 33.26 -20.16 -4.95
C GLN A 141 32.03 -19.95 -4.08
N LEU A 142 30.85 -19.80 -4.69
CA LEU A 142 29.59 -19.69 -3.96
C LEU A 142 29.29 -20.96 -3.16
N SER A 143 29.59 -22.15 -3.70
CA SER A 143 29.38 -23.41 -2.98
C SER A 143 30.36 -23.65 -1.84
N LEU A 144 31.48 -22.91 -1.79
CA LEU A 144 32.41 -22.96 -0.65
C LEU A 144 31.86 -22.24 0.58
N ILE A 145 30.82 -21.41 0.45
CA ILE A 145 30.15 -20.80 1.59
C ILE A 145 29.37 -21.90 2.34
N PRO A 146 29.65 -22.16 3.63
CA PRO A 146 29.03 -23.23 4.39
C PRO A 146 27.50 -23.14 4.38
N ASN A 147 26.85 -24.20 3.89
CA ASN A 147 25.39 -24.31 3.83
C ASN A 147 24.70 -23.13 3.13
N PHE A 148 25.34 -22.51 2.13
CA PHE A 148 24.85 -21.32 1.42
C PHE A 148 23.36 -21.36 1.10
N SER A 149 22.88 -22.44 0.47
CA SER A 149 21.47 -22.55 0.05
C SER A 149 20.52 -22.45 1.24
N SER A 150 20.78 -23.22 2.31
CA SER A 150 19.92 -23.26 3.49
C SER A 150 19.92 -21.93 4.25
N ARG A 151 21.08 -21.28 4.36
CA ARG A 151 21.20 -19.98 5.02
C ARG A 151 20.46 -18.88 4.27
N VAL A 152 20.68 -18.79 2.95
CA VAL A 152 19.99 -17.79 2.11
C VAL A 152 18.48 -18.02 2.08
N PHE A 153 18.04 -19.28 2.00
CA PHE A 153 16.62 -19.61 2.13
C PHE A 153 16.01 -19.07 3.43
N CYS A 154 16.69 -19.25 4.56
CA CYS A 154 16.22 -18.75 5.86
C CYS A 154 16.16 -17.21 5.90
N ILE A 155 17.17 -16.51 5.37
CA ILE A 155 17.21 -15.04 5.31
C ILE A 155 16.04 -14.50 4.47
N LEU A 156 15.81 -15.08 3.29
CA LEU A 156 14.71 -14.68 2.40
C LEU A 156 13.34 -14.98 3.02
N PHE A 157 13.22 -16.15 3.68
CA PHE A 157 12.01 -16.51 4.40
C PHE A 157 11.71 -15.53 5.54
N GLN A 158 12.70 -15.15 6.34
CA GLN A 158 12.52 -14.20 7.44
C GLN A 158 11.89 -12.88 6.96
N SER A 159 12.40 -12.33 5.85
CA SER A 159 11.86 -11.09 5.27
C SER A 159 10.44 -11.28 4.72
N SER A 160 10.22 -12.31 3.90
CA SER A 160 8.90 -12.56 3.29
C SER A 160 7.83 -12.90 4.33
N PHE A 161 8.20 -13.59 5.41
CA PHE A 161 7.33 -13.87 6.54
C PHE A 161 6.85 -12.57 7.21
N SER A 162 7.79 -11.67 7.54
CA SER A 162 7.47 -10.38 8.16
C SER A 162 6.55 -9.52 7.28
N GLU A 163 6.80 -9.47 5.97
CA GLU A 163 5.94 -8.76 5.01
C GLU A 163 4.53 -9.35 4.96
N CYS A 164 4.41 -10.68 4.90
CA CYS A 164 3.12 -11.37 4.89
C CYS A 164 2.34 -11.13 6.19
N MET A 165 3.00 -11.25 7.34
CA MET A 165 2.39 -11.00 8.65
C MET A 165 1.88 -9.57 8.77
N SER A 166 2.67 -8.59 8.36
CA SER A 166 2.30 -7.17 8.35
C SER A 166 1.09 -6.90 7.44
N LEU A 167 1.07 -7.50 6.24
CA LEU A 167 -0.04 -7.37 5.30
C LEU A 167 -1.36 -7.94 5.86
N ILE A 168 -1.30 -9.12 6.48
CA ILE A 168 -2.48 -9.76 7.09
C ILE A 168 -2.97 -8.93 8.28
N THR A 169 -2.07 -8.52 9.16
CA THR A 169 -2.37 -7.70 10.35
C THR A 169 -3.08 -6.41 9.94
N ARG A 170 -2.52 -5.66 8.99
CA ARG A 170 -3.14 -4.42 8.49
C ARG A 170 -4.54 -4.64 7.94
N LYS A 171 -4.78 -5.73 7.20
CA LYS A 171 -6.11 -6.04 6.68
C LYS A 171 -7.11 -6.35 7.80
N LEU A 172 -6.68 -7.09 8.83
CA LEU A 172 -7.50 -7.37 10.01
C LEU A 172 -7.82 -6.11 10.81
N GLU A 173 -6.85 -5.22 11.02
CA GLU A 173 -7.06 -3.94 11.70
C GLU A 173 -8.11 -3.08 10.99
N ILE A 174 -8.11 -3.04 9.65
CA ILE A 174 -9.13 -2.34 8.85
C ILE A 174 -10.51 -2.96 9.10
N LEU A 175 -10.61 -4.29 9.02
CA LEU A 175 -11.85 -5.03 9.27
C LEU A 175 -12.39 -4.75 10.68
N GLN A 176 -11.55 -4.85 11.71
CA GLN A 176 -11.91 -4.56 13.09
C GLN A 176 -12.37 -3.12 13.28
N ARG A 177 -11.62 -2.15 12.73
CA ARG A 177 -11.95 -0.73 12.83
C ARG A 177 -13.29 -0.43 12.19
N VAL A 178 -13.55 -0.94 10.98
CA VAL A 178 -14.83 -0.77 10.28
C VAL A 178 -15.96 -1.39 11.10
N CYS A 179 -15.77 -2.61 11.62
CA CYS A 179 -16.80 -3.26 12.42
C CYS A 179 -17.15 -2.47 13.67
N LYS A 180 -16.15 -2.09 14.47
CA LYS A 180 -16.32 -1.29 15.69
C LYS A 180 -16.96 0.05 15.38
N THR A 181 -16.50 0.75 14.34
CA THR A 181 -17.06 2.05 13.96
C THR A 181 -18.54 1.94 13.61
N LEU A 182 -18.93 0.93 12.81
CA LEU A 182 -20.34 0.73 12.45
C LEU A 182 -21.21 0.35 13.65
N GLN A 183 -20.67 -0.41 14.61
CA GLN A 183 -21.41 -0.87 15.79
C GLN A 183 -21.56 0.20 16.87
N GLU A 184 -20.48 0.94 17.13
CA GLU A 184 -20.35 1.79 18.32
C GLU A 184 -20.59 3.27 18.03
N SER A 185 -20.38 3.73 16.79
CA SER A 185 -20.40 5.16 16.48
C SER A 185 -21.78 5.80 16.67
N GLU A 186 -21.81 6.83 17.52
CA GLU A 186 -23.00 7.66 17.73
C GLU A 186 -23.40 8.45 16.48
N THR A 187 -22.45 8.84 15.63
CA THR A 187 -22.77 9.54 14.38
C THR A 187 -23.43 8.61 13.37
N VAL A 188 -23.00 7.34 13.30
CA VAL A 188 -23.68 6.30 12.51
C VAL A 188 -25.12 6.13 13.01
N LYS A 189 -25.33 5.99 14.32
CA LYS A 189 -26.66 5.85 14.93
C LYS A 189 -27.55 7.07 14.65
N LYS A 190 -27.02 8.29 14.77
CA LYS A 190 -27.75 9.54 14.44
C LYS A 190 -28.21 9.57 12.98
N ILE A 191 -27.33 9.19 12.05
CA ILE A 191 -27.68 9.16 10.62
C ILE A 191 -28.75 8.11 10.33
N LEU A 192 -28.63 6.90 10.89
CA LEU A 192 -29.67 5.87 10.77
C LEU A 192 -31.00 6.35 11.39
N GLY A 193 -30.95 7.07 12.51
CA GLY A 193 -32.11 7.70 13.14
C GLY A 193 -32.79 8.74 12.24
N LEU A 194 -32.02 9.58 11.52
CA LEU A 194 -32.57 10.51 10.53
C LEU A 194 -33.27 9.76 9.38
N VAL A 195 -32.64 8.71 8.86
CA VAL A 195 -33.23 7.88 7.81
C VAL A 195 -34.55 7.28 8.28
N LEU A 196 -34.60 6.74 9.50
CA LEU A 196 -35.81 6.18 10.09
C LEU A 196 -36.90 7.24 10.26
N ALA A 197 -36.55 8.40 10.84
CA ALA A 197 -37.50 9.47 11.12
C ALA A 197 -38.14 10.03 9.83
N PHE A 198 -37.32 10.36 8.82
CA PHE A 198 -37.84 10.86 7.55
C PHE A 198 -38.59 9.78 6.78
N GLY A 199 -38.12 8.53 6.80
CA GLY A 199 -38.83 7.40 6.20
C GLY A 199 -40.22 7.20 6.81
N ASN A 200 -40.32 7.25 8.14
CA ASN A 200 -41.59 7.13 8.85
C ASN A 200 -42.54 8.29 8.55
N PHE A 201 -42.03 9.52 8.49
CA PHE A 201 -42.82 10.70 8.16
C PHE A 201 -43.37 10.61 6.73
N MET A 202 -42.52 10.27 5.75
CA MET A 202 -42.90 10.18 4.34
C MET A 202 -43.91 9.07 4.06
N ASN A 203 -43.85 7.96 4.81
CA ASN A 203 -44.78 6.84 4.67
C ASN A 203 -45.97 6.90 5.65
N GLY A 204 -46.17 8.04 6.33
CA GLY A 204 -47.28 8.25 7.24
C GLY A 204 -48.64 7.95 6.59
N GLY A 205 -49.49 7.19 7.29
CA GLY A 205 -50.79 6.73 6.76
C GLY A 205 -50.75 5.38 6.05
N ASN A 206 -49.58 4.84 5.74
CA ASN A 206 -49.44 3.47 5.23
C ASN A 206 -49.17 2.49 6.38
N ARG A 207 -50.15 1.61 6.69
CA ARG A 207 -50.06 0.63 7.79
C ARG A 207 -48.92 -0.37 7.68
N THR A 208 -48.33 -0.58 6.49
CA THR A 208 -47.24 -1.54 6.29
C THR A 208 -45.88 -0.89 6.05
N ARG A 209 -45.82 0.44 5.89
CA ARG A 209 -44.59 1.18 5.55
C ARG A 209 -44.31 2.41 6.41
N GLY A 210 -45.30 2.92 7.14
CA GLY A 210 -45.13 3.96 8.15
C GLY A 210 -45.10 3.36 9.56
N GLN A 211 -44.55 4.11 10.53
CA GLN A 211 -44.38 3.67 11.92
C GLN A 211 -43.50 2.42 12.10
N ALA A 212 -42.46 2.29 11.28
CA ALA A 212 -41.47 1.24 11.43
C ALA A 212 -40.56 1.51 12.64
N ASP A 213 -40.20 0.44 13.36
CA ASP A 213 -39.19 0.46 14.45
C ASP A 213 -37.75 0.35 13.91
N GLY A 214 -37.61 -0.01 12.63
CA GLY A 214 -36.33 -0.16 11.94
C GLY A 214 -36.52 -0.45 10.47
N PHE A 215 -35.42 -0.50 9.72
CA PHE A 215 -35.41 -0.81 8.30
C PHE A 215 -34.24 -1.73 7.94
N THR A 216 -34.37 -2.44 6.82
CA THR A 216 -33.28 -3.24 6.26
C THR A 216 -32.26 -2.35 5.56
N LEU A 217 -30.97 -2.66 5.71
CA LEU A 217 -29.88 -1.80 5.22
C LEU A 217 -29.89 -1.56 3.69
N ASP A 218 -30.56 -2.42 2.91
CA ASP A 218 -30.65 -2.28 1.46
C ASP A 218 -31.36 -0.99 0.99
N ILE A 219 -32.04 -0.28 1.90
CA ILE A 219 -32.63 1.03 1.60
C ILE A 219 -31.58 2.15 1.54
N LEU A 220 -30.44 2.01 2.23
CA LEU A 220 -29.47 3.10 2.37
C LEU A 220 -28.96 3.61 1.02
N PRO A 221 -28.52 2.75 0.07
CA PRO A 221 -28.06 3.24 -1.23
C PRO A 221 -29.18 3.86 -2.08
N LYS A 222 -30.45 3.46 -1.84
CA LYS A 222 -31.62 3.92 -2.60
C LYS A 222 -32.08 5.33 -2.20
N LEU A 223 -31.56 5.90 -1.11
CA LEU A 223 -31.92 7.24 -0.64
C LEU A 223 -31.57 8.34 -1.66
N LYS A 224 -30.61 8.09 -2.56
CA LYS A 224 -30.26 9.03 -3.64
C LYS A 224 -31.34 9.12 -4.73
N ASP A 225 -32.17 8.09 -4.87
CA ASP A 225 -33.17 7.97 -5.92
C ASP A 225 -34.49 8.63 -5.55
N VAL A 226 -34.77 8.78 -4.25
CA VAL A 226 -35.94 9.50 -3.75
C VAL A 226 -35.70 10.99 -3.92
N LYS A 227 -36.46 11.64 -4.81
CA LYS A 227 -36.31 13.07 -5.12
C LYS A 227 -37.34 13.96 -4.41
N SER A 228 -36.97 15.21 -4.17
CA SER A 228 -37.90 16.28 -3.81
C SER A 228 -38.92 16.53 -4.92
N SER A 229 -40.01 17.22 -4.60
CA SER A 229 -41.10 17.50 -5.55
C SER A 229 -40.65 18.31 -6.79
N ASP A 230 -39.60 19.11 -6.65
CA ASP A 230 -38.98 19.88 -7.73
C ASP A 230 -37.87 19.11 -8.48
N GLY A 231 -37.55 17.88 -8.05
CA GLY A 231 -36.49 17.05 -8.62
C GLY A 231 -35.06 17.51 -8.32
N VAL A 232 -34.87 18.60 -7.58
CA VAL A 232 -33.54 19.24 -7.40
C VAL A 232 -32.69 18.54 -6.35
N LYS A 233 -33.30 18.05 -5.26
CA LYS A 233 -32.60 17.39 -4.14
C LYS A 233 -33.03 15.94 -4.04
N SER A 234 -32.13 15.08 -3.57
CA SER A 234 -32.49 13.73 -3.14
C SER A 234 -32.74 13.71 -1.63
N LEU A 235 -33.43 12.68 -1.15
CA LEU A 235 -33.57 12.44 0.29
C LEU A 235 -32.19 12.29 0.95
N LEU A 236 -31.24 11.62 0.28
CA LEU A 236 -29.86 11.54 0.74
C LEU A 236 -29.23 12.93 0.93
N SER A 237 -29.29 13.81 -0.09
CA SER A 237 -28.68 15.14 0.02
C SER A 237 -29.35 15.99 1.09
N TYR A 238 -30.66 15.82 1.29
CA TYR A 238 -31.39 16.45 2.38
C TYR A 238 -30.96 15.94 3.76
N ILE A 239 -30.80 14.64 3.95
CA ILE A 239 -30.34 14.04 5.21
C ILE A 239 -28.94 14.55 5.57
N VAL A 240 -28.02 14.60 4.61
CA VAL A 240 -26.67 15.14 4.81
C VAL A 240 -26.72 16.61 5.22
N ALA A 241 -27.52 17.41 4.52
CA ALA A 241 -27.76 18.82 4.82
C ALA A 241 -28.37 19.04 6.21
N TYR A 242 -29.28 18.16 6.63
CA TYR A 242 -29.88 18.19 7.95
C TYR A 242 -28.86 17.82 9.04
N TYR A 243 -28.12 16.72 8.85
CA TYR A 243 -27.06 16.30 9.76
C TYR A 243 -26.05 17.42 10.01
N LEU A 244 -25.52 18.02 8.95
CA LEU A 244 -24.52 19.10 9.08
C LEU A 244 -25.09 20.33 9.78
N ARG A 245 -26.34 20.71 9.52
CA ARG A 245 -26.92 21.92 10.13
C ARG A 245 -27.36 21.74 11.57
N HIS A 246 -27.68 20.51 11.99
CA HIS A 246 -28.33 20.26 13.27
C HIS A 246 -27.50 19.42 14.25
N PHE A 247 -26.53 18.63 13.76
CA PHE A 247 -25.75 17.72 14.60
C PHE A 247 -24.23 17.95 14.54
N ASP A 248 -23.74 18.73 13.58
CA ASP A 248 -22.31 19.00 13.40
C ASP A 248 -22.00 20.49 13.65
N GLU A 249 -21.42 20.79 14.81
CA GLU A 249 -21.08 22.17 15.21
C GLU A 249 -19.97 22.77 14.33
N ASP A 250 -19.13 21.90 13.77
CA ASP A 250 -18.01 22.25 12.91
C ASP A 250 -18.39 22.31 11.43
N ALA A 251 -19.67 22.11 11.07
CA ALA A 251 -20.12 22.18 9.68
C ALA A 251 -19.61 23.44 8.96
N GLY A 252 -19.02 23.24 7.79
CA GLY A 252 -18.39 24.28 6.97
C GLY A 252 -17.04 24.80 7.51
N ARG A 253 -16.42 24.15 8.50
CA ARG A 253 -15.06 24.44 8.99
C ARG A 253 -14.08 23.35 8.56
N GLU A 254 -12.79 23.65 8.62
CA GLU A 254 -11.72 22.67 8.38
C GLU A 254 -11.68 21.56 9.44
N THR A 255 -12.21 21.82 10.64
CA THR A 255 -12.33 20.86 11.74
C THR A 255 -13.47 19.84 11.56
N CYS A 256 -14.33 20.01 10.54
CA CYS A 256 -15.45 19.10 10.30
C CYS A 256 -14.94 17.72 9.89
N VAL A 257 -15.30 16.69 10.66
CA VAL A 257 -14.91 15.30 10.42
C VAL A 257 -16.03 14.54 9.75
N PHE A 258 -15.68 13.69 8.78
CA PHE A 258 -16.65 12.84 8.10
C PHE A 258 -17.31 11.86 9.11
N PRO A 259 -18.66 11.80 9.19
CA PRO A 259 -19.35 11.13 10.30
C PRO A 259 -19.55 9.61 10.13
N LEU A 260 -19.05 9.02 9.05
CA LEU A 260 -19.22 7.60 8.74
C LEU A 260 -17.84 6.96 8.48
N PRO A 261 -17.73 5.62 8.47
CA PRO A 261 -16.49 4.97 8.07
C PRO A 261 -16.06 5.40 6.68
N GLU A 262 -14.75 5.51 6.47
CA GLU A 262 -14.18 5.91 5.20
C GLU A 262 -14.61 4.95 4.06
N PRO A 263 -15.11 5.46 2.91
CA PRO A 263 -15.58 4.59 1.83
C PRO A 263 -14.50 3.65 1.29
N HIS A 264 -13.23 4.04 1.37
CA HIS A 264 -12.10 3.20 0.98
C HIS A 264 -11.94 1.99 1.89
N ASP A 265 -12.03 2.18 3.20
CA ASP A 265 -11.92 1.09 4.19
C ASP A 265 -13.08 0.08 4.03
N LEU A 266 -14.29 0.60 3.77
CA LEU A 266 -15.46 -0.22 3.46
C LEU A 266 -15.31 -1.00 2.15
N PHE A 267 -14.77 -0.35 1.11
CA PHE A 267 -14.47 -1.02 -0.16
C PHE A 267 -13.48 -2.16 0.06
N GLN A 268 -12.35 -1.90 0.73
CA GLN A 268 -11.35 -2.92 1.01
C GLN A 268 -11.95 -4.07 1.81
N SER A 269 -12.68 -3.77 2.90
CA SER A 269 -13.34 -4.78 3.73
C SER A 269 -14.33 -5.64 2.94
N SER A 270 -15.04 -5.05 1.96
CA SER A 270 -15.98 -5.77 1.09
C SER A 270 -15.31 -6.78 0.14
N GLN A 271 -14.00 -6.65 -0.10
CA GLN A 271 -13.22 -7.56 -0.95
C GLN A 271 -12.53 -8.67 -0.16
N MET A 272 -12.56 -8.61 1.17
CA MET A 272 -11.88 -9.58 2.04
C MET A 272 -12.74 -10.83 2.28
N LYS A 273 -12.08 -11.97 2.52
CA LYS A 273 -12.70 -13.25 2.86
C LYS A 273 -11.94 -13.91 4.00
N PHE A 274 -12.66 -14.32 5.05
CA PHE A 274 -12.09 -15.04 6.20
C PHE A 274 -11.34 -16.32 5.78
N ASP A 275 -11.87 -17.06 4.79
CA ASP A 275 -11.20 -18.24 4.23
C ASP A 275 -9.81 -17.95 3.65
N ASP A 276 -9.62 -16.78 3.04
CA ASP A 276 -8.33 -16.44 2.42
C ASP A 276 -7.29 -16.11 3.50
N PHE A 277 -7.69 -15.43 4.59
CA PHE A 277 -6.84 -15.27 5.77
C PHE A 277 -6.44 -16.62 6.37
N GLN A 278 -7.38 -17.55 6.52
CA GLN A 278 -7.09 -18.87 7.06
C GLN A 278 -6.10 -19.65 6.18
N LYS A 279 -6.24 -19.56 4.86
CA LYS A 279 -5.28 -20.16 3.90
C LYS A 279 -3.90 -19.54 4.01
N ASP A 280 -3.82 -18.21 4.09
CA ASP A 280 -2.56 -17.49 4.23
C ASP A 280 -1.83 -17.87 5.53
N LEU A 281 -2.53 -17.91 6.67
CA LEU A 281 -1.96 -18.37 7.95
C LEU A 281 -1.56 -19.85 7.90
N THR A 282 -2.31 -20.69 7.19
CA THR A 282 -1.95 -22.11 7.02
C THR A 282 -0.67 -22.27 6.19
N ARG A 283 -0.53 -21.48 5.12
CA ARG A 283 0.69 -21.41 4.30
C ARG A 283 1.88 -20.93 5.14
N LEU A 284 1.74 -19.83 5.87
CA LEU A 284 2.80 -19.30 6.73
C LEU A 284 3.27 -20.30 7.78
N ARG A 285 2.35 -21.03 8.43
CA ARG A 285 2.73 -22.11 9.36
C ARG A 285 3.51 -23.24 8.68
N LYS A 286 3.15 -23.59 7.44
CA LYS A 286 3.87 -24.62 6.66
C LYS A 286 5.28 -24.13 6.31
N ASP A 287 5.40 -22.91 5.83
CA ASP A 287 6.67 -22.35 5.39
C ASP A 287 7.60 -22.09 6.58
N LEU A 288 7.06 -21.67 7.73
CA LEU A 288 7.81 -21.56 8.99
C LEU A 288 8.36 -22.91 9.46
N ARG A 289 7.61 -24.00 9.31
CA ARG A 289 8.13 -25.35 9.59
C ARG A 289 9.26 -25.72 8.64
N ALA A 290 9.14 -25.40 7.35
CA ALA A 290 10.22 -25.65 6.39
C ALA A 290 11.50 -24.85 6.74
N CYS A 291 11.35 -23.58 7.13
CA CYS A 291 12.46 -22.77 7.63
C CYS A 291 13.07 -23.36 8.90
N THR A 292 12.25 -23.80 9.86
CA THR A 292 12.73 -24.46 11.08
C THR A 292 13.60 -25.68 10.75
N SER A 293 13.18 -26.54 9.82
CA SER A 293 13.98 -27.70 9.39
C SER A 293 15.28 -27.32 8.69
N GLU A 294 15.30 -26.25 7.89
CA GLU A 294 16.55 -25.75 7.28
C GLU A 294 17.50 -25.15 8.32
N VAL A 295 16.99 -24.45 9.34
CA VAL A 295 17.79 -23.97 10.48
C VAL A 295 18.41 -25.12 11.25
N GLU A 296 17.63 -26.15 11.60
CA GLU A 296 18.11 -27.36 12.27
C GLU A 296 19.23 -28.04 11.47
N LYS A 297 19.06 -28.13 10.15
CA LYS A 297 20.06 -28.69 9.23
C LYS A 297 21.35 -27.87 9.23
N VAL A 298 21.26 -26.54 9.14
CA VAL A 298 22.45 -25.67 9.20
C VAL A 298 23.16 -25.82 10.54
N CYS A 299 22.42 -25.82 11.65
CA CYS A 299 22.98 -25.95 12.99
C CYS A 299 23.65 -27.30 13.24
N LYS A 300 23.15 -28.38 12.63
CA LYS A 300 23.73 -29.72 12.75
C LYS A 300 25.01 -29.90 11.94
N VAL A 301 25.12 -29.24 10.79
CA VAL A 301 26.21 -29.46 9.82
C VAL A 301 27.33 -28.42 9.94
N SER A 302 27.04 -27.24 10.49
CA SER A 302 28.05 -26.18 10.65
C SER A 302 29.04 -26.51 11.77
N ASP A 303 30.29 -26.11 11.58
CA ASP A 303 31.33 -26.09 12.62
C ASP A 303 31.10 -24.92 13.60
N GLU A 304 31.84 -24.92 14.72
CA GLU A 304 31.70 -23.87 15.75
C GLU A 304 32.01 -22.47 15.19
N ASP A 305 32.97 -22.36 14.27
CA ASP A 305 33.42 -21.10 13.68
C ASP A 305 32.36 -20.44 12.77
N ASN A 306 31.49 -21.24 12.12
CA ASN A 306 30.44 -20.72 11.23
C ASN A 306 29.03 -20.86 11.81
N LEU A 307 28.87 -21.38 13.03
CA LEU A 307 27.55 -21.61 13.64
C LEU A 307 26.86 -20.29 14.02
N GLN A 308 27.61 -19.37 14.63
CA GLN A 308 27.11 -18.08 15.09
C GLN A 308 27.48 -16.95 14.11
N PRO A 309 26.65 -15.90 14.00
CA PRO A 309 25.43 -15.60 14.77
C PRO A 309 24.15 -16.25 14.21
N PHE A 310 24.26 -17.14 13.21
CA PHE A 310 23.09 -17.68 12.51
C PHE A 310 22.14 -18.43 13.43
N LYS A 311 22.66 -19.32 14.27
CA LYS A 311 21.85 -20.13 15.16
C LYS A 311 21.02 -19.25 16.10
N GLU A 312 21.66 -18.35 16.83
CA GLU A 312 21.01 -17.45 17.78
C GLU A 312 19.89 -16.63 17.12
N LYS A 313 20.23 -15.89 16.04
CA LYS A 313 19.26 -15.02 15.35
C LYS A 313 18.08 -15.80 14.77
N MET A 314 18.31 -16.99 14.22
CA MET A 314 17.23 -17.77 13.61
C MET A 314 16.37 -18.49 14.64
N GLU A 315 16.93 -18.95 15.76
CA GLU A 315 16.16 -19.52 16.87
C GLU A 315 15.25 -18.46 17.49
N ASP A 316 15.76 -17.24 17.73
CA ASP A 316 14.98 -16.09 18.19
C ASP A 316 13.86 -15.73 17.22
N PHE A 317 14.19 -15.61 15.92
CA PHE A 317 13.20 -15.34 14.88
C PHE A 317 12.10 -16.41 14.85
N ILE A 318 12.44 -17.70 14.89
CA ILE A 318 11.45 -18.79 14.85
C ILE A 318 10.56 -18.76 16.08
N ALA A 319 11.11 -18.49 17.27
CA ALA A 319 10.33 -18.39 18.50
C ALA A 319 9.33 -17.21 18.43
N GLN A 320 9.80 -16.05 17.97
CA GLN A 320 8.97 -14.87 17.78
C GLN A 320 7.88 -15.11 16.71
N ALA A 321 8.25 -15.65 15.55
CA ALA A 321 7.34 -15.95 14.45
C ALA A 321 6.20 -16.91 14.83
N LYS A 322 6.48 -17.92 15.67
CA LYS A 322 5.45 -18.82 16.20
C LYS A 322 4.45 -18.07 17.09
N THR A 323 4.95 -17.23 17.99
CA THR A 323 4.13 -16.43 18.91
C THR A 323 3.25 -15.43 18.15
N GLU A 324 3.81 -14.76 17.13
CA GLU A 324 3.06 -13.83 16.29
C GLU A 324 1.96 -14.52 15.48
N LEU A 325 2.24 -15.71 14.92
CA LEU A 325 1.22 -16.49 14.21
C LEU A 325 0.06 -16.91 15.12
N GLU A 326 0.36 -17.37 16.33
CA GLU A 326 -0.67 -17.74 17.31
C GLU A 326 -1.52 -16.53 17.73
N THR A 327 -0.87 -15.38 17.94
CA THR A 327 -1.56 -14.12 18.23
C THR A 327 -2.49 -13.72 17.09
N LEU A 328 -2.00 -13.78 15.85
CA LEU A 328 -2.75 -13.40 14.67
C LEU A 328 -3.92 -14.35 14.38
N ASP A 329 -3.79 -15.65 14.69
CA ASP A 329 -4.90 -16.61 14.65
C ASP A 329 -6.01 -16.25 15.63
N ILE A 330 -5.65 -15.89 16.87
CA ILE A 330 -6.61 -15.46 17.90
C ILE A 330 -7.31 -14.18 17.45
N GLU A 331 -6.55 -13.21 16.92
CA GLU A 331 -7.09 -11.97 16.39
C GLU A 331 -8.03 -12.21 15.21
N LEU A 332 -7.68 -13.08 14.27
CA LEU A 332 -8.55 -13.48 13.15
C LEU A 332 -9.88 -14.05 13.66
N GLY A 333 -9.83 -14.99 14.62
CA GLY A 333 -11.02 -15.58 15.22
C GLY A 333 -11.91 -14.56 15.94
N SER A 334 -11.30 -13.65 16.72
CA SER A 334 -12.02 -12.57 17.40
C SER A 334 -12.65 -11.57 16.42
N THR A 335 -11.96 -11.27 15.32
CA THR A 335 -12.43 -10.36 14.26
C THR A 335 -13.61 -10.97 13.50
N HIS A 336 -13.54 -12.28 13.21
CA HIS A 336 -14.64 -13.00 12.58
C HIS A 336 -15.87 -12.99 13.48
N LYS A 337 -15.70 -13.27 14.78
CA LYS A 337 -16.80 -13.19 15.76
C LYS A 337 -17.42 -11.79 15.80
N LEU A 338 -16.61 -10.74 15.91
CA LEU A 338 -17.06 -9.35 15.89
C LEU A 338 -17.86 -9.02 14.62
N PHE A 339 -17.38 -9.48 13.46
CA PHE A 339 -18.10 -9.31 12.20
C PHE A 339 -19.46 -10.02 12.22
N LEU A 340 -19.55 -11.24 12.74
CA LEU A 340 -20.83 -11.95 12.83
C LEU A 340 -21.81 -11.26 13.77
N GLU A 341 -21.35 -10.80 14.93
CA GLU A 341 -22.13 -9.99 15.86
C GLU A 341 -22.67 -8.72 15.18
N LEU A 342 -21.86 -8.07 14.35
CA LEU A 342 -22.27 -6.90 13.57
C LEU A 342 -23.36 -7.23 12.55
N THR A 343 -23.28 -8.37 11.88
CA THR A 343 -24.31 -8.78 10.91
C THR A 343 -25.66 -9.04 11.60
N VAL A 344 -25.64 -9.58 12.83
CA VAL A 344 -26.82 -9.75 13.68
C VAL A 344 -27.34 -8.39 14.16
N PHE A 345 -26.45 -7.50 14.60
CA PHE A 345 -26.79 -6.15 15.04
C PHE A 345 -27.59 -5.36 13.98
N PHE A 346 -27.22 -5.51 12.70
CA PHE A 346 -27.93 -4.89 11.58
C PHE A 346 -29.03 -5.76 10.94
N SER A 347 -29.31 -6.95 11.50
CA SER A 347 -30.29 -7.90 10.97
C SER A 347 -30.08 -8.23 9.48
N VAL A 348 -28.82 -8.30 9.05
CA VAL A 348 -28.48 -8.65 7.66
C VAL A 348 -28.77 -10.12 7.43
N LYS A 349 -29.30 -10.45 6.25
CA LYS A 349 -29.57 -11.83 5.86
C LYS A 349 -28.53 -12.29 4.83
N PRO A 350 -28.09 -13.56 4.89
CA PRO A 350 -27.22 -14.12 3.88
C PRO A 350 -27.90 -14.09 2.51
N LYS A 351 -27.12 -13.86 1.45
CA LYS A 351 -27.62 -13.96 0.08
C LYS A 351 -27.92 -15.43 -0.28
N ALA A 352 -28.74 -15.64 -1.31
CA ALA A 352 -29.05 -16.99 -1.77
C ALA A 352 -27.76 -17.77 -2.12
N GLY A 353 -27.56 -18.92 -1.47
CA GLY A 353 -26.35 -19.74 -1.63
C GLY A 353 -25.22 -19.45 -0.64
N GLU A 354 -25.32 -18.39 0.17
CA GLU A 354 -24.38 -18.13 1.27
C GLU A 354 -24.76 -18.95 2.50
N ARG A 355 -23.80 -19.70 3.07
CA ARG A 355 -23.97 -20.39 4.35
C ARG A 355 -23.87 -19.42 5.54
N GLU A 356 -23.02 -18.42 5.38
CA GLU A 356 -22.74 -17.36 6.34
C GLU A 356 -22.62 -16.04 5.58
N ILE A 357 -22.95 -14.93 6.23
CA ILE A 357 -22.92 -13.60 5.61
C ILE A 357 -21.47 -13.26 5.28
N SER A 358 -21.20 -12.91 4.02
CA SER A 358 -19.86 -12.50 3.61
C SER A 358 -19.56 -11.04 3.96
N PRO A 359 -18.29 -10.64 4.18
CA PRO A 359 -17.90 -9.23 4.28
C PRO A 359 -18.40 -8.39 3.12
N ASN A 360 -18.44 -8.96 1.91
CA ASN A 360 -19.02 -8.33 0.74
C ASN A 360 -20.50 -7.98 0.93
N THR A 361 -21.32 -8.92 1.39
CA THR A 361 -22.77 -8.73 1.58
C THR A 361 -23.09 -7.57 2.51
N LEU A 362 -22.34 -7.38 3.60
CA LEU A 362 -22.53 -6.24 4.51
C LEU A 362 -21.86 -4.96 4.00
N PHE A 363 -20.56 -5.01 3.72
CA PHE A 363 -19.78 -3.79 3.49
C PHE A 363 -19.99 -3.17 2.12
N SER A 364 -20.48 -3.90 1.12
CA SER A 364 -20.84 -3.30 -0.18
C SER A 364 -21.98 -2.29 -0.06
N ILE A 365 -23.00 -2.59 0.75
CA ILE A 365 -24.14 -1.69 1.03
C ILE A 365 -23.64 -0.41 1.69
N TRP A 366 -22.81 -0.55 2.72
CA TRP A 366 -22.21 0.58 3.41
C TRP A 366 -21.25 1.37 2.52
N HIS A 367 -20.44 0.71 1.69
CA HIS A 367 -19.54 1.36 0.75
C HIS A 367 -20.31 2.26 -0.23
N GLU A 368 -21.39 1.75 -0.84
CA GLU A 368 -22.18 2.54 -1.78
C GLU A 368 -22.82 3.74 -1.07
N PHE A 369 -23.50 3.50 0.06
CA PHE A 369 -24.14 4.56 0.84
C PHE A 369 -23.14 5.63 1.32
N THR A 370 -22.01 5.22 1.89
CA THR A 370 -21.00 6.15 2.42
C THR A 370 -20.29 6.92 1.31
N SER A 371 -20.10 6.32 0.12
CA SER A 371 -19.54 7.02 -1.04
C SER A 371 -20.45 8.16 -1.48
N ASP A 372 -21.74 7.87 -1.68
CA ASP A 372 -22.73 8.87 -2.07
C ASP A 372 -22.91 9.92 -0.96
N PHE A 373 -22.95 9.50 0.30
CA PHE A 373 -23.03 10.41 1.45
C PHE A 373 -21.80 11.33 1.51
N LYS A 374 -20.59 10.82 1.29
CA LYS A 374 -19.35 11.61 1.32
C LYS A 374 -19.31 12.66 0.22
N GLU A 375 -19.80 12.34 -0.97
CA GLU A 375 -19.93 13.31 -2.06
C GLU A 375 -20.85 14.47 -1.65
N GLN A 376 -22.05 14.16 -1.15
CA GLN A 376 -23.00 15.17 -0.70
C GLN A 376 -22.45 15.96 0.51
N TRP A 377 -21.76 15.30 1.43
CA TRP A 377 -21.17 15.93 2.63
C TRP A 377 -20.11 16.96 2.25
N LYS A 378 -19.25 16.65 1.28
CA LYS A 378 -18.27 17.62 0.75
C LYS A 378 -18.95 18.81 0.08
N LYS A 379 -19.97 18.55 -0.76
CA LYS A 379 -20.72 19.59 -1.46
C LYS A 379 -21.42 20.54 -0.47
N GLU A 380 -22.03 19.97 0.55
CA GLU A 380 -22.82 20.70 1.53
C GLU A 380 -21.93 21.49 2.51
N ASN A 381 -20.82 20.91 2.98
CA ASN A 381 -19.82 21.66 3.75
C ASN A 381 -19.28 22.87 2.98
N LYS A 382 -19.00 22.71 1.68
CA LYS A 382 -18.59 23.82 0.82
C LYS A 382 -19.69 24.89 0.68
N ALA A 383 -20.96 24.50 0.66
CA ALA A 383 -22.09 25.43 0.64
C ALA A 383 -22.19 26.21 1.95
N ILE A 384 -22.15 25.53 3.09
CA ILE A 384 -22.19 26.14 4.44
C ILE A 384 -21.00 27.08 4.65
N LEU A 385 -19.79 26.70 4.22
CA LEU A 385 -18.62 27.57 4.28
C LEU A 385 -18.83 28.87 3.47
N LYS A 386 -19.36 28.77 2.24
CA LYS A 386 -19.66 29.95 1.42
C LYS A 386 -20.73 30.85 2.06
N GLU A 387 -21.76 30.27 2.67
CA GLU A 387 -22.78 31.02 3.41
C GLU A 387 -22.17 31.78 4.59
N ARG A 388 -21.28 31.13 5.35
CA ARG A 388 -20.56 31.75 6.48
C ARG A 388 -19.64 32.87 6.04
N LEU A 389 -18.87 32.69 4.96
CA LEU A 389 -18.00 33.74 4.42
C LEU A 389 -18.81 34.97 3.99
N LYS A 390 -19.91 34.77 3.26
CA LYS A 390 -20.80 35.88 2.87
C LYS A 390 -21.40 36.60 4.08
N ALA A 391 -21.83 35.85 5.10
CA ALA A 391 -22.35 36.44 6.34
C ALA A 391 -21.29 37.26 7.09
N ALA A 392 -20.03 36.79 7.10
CA ALA A 392 -18.92 37.50 7.71
C ALA A 392 -18.55 38.78 6.93
N GLU A 393 -18.49 38.70 5.60
CA GLU A 393 -18.27 39.87 4.72
C GLU A 393 -19.35 40.93 4.92
N GLU A 394 -20.61 40.52 5.00
CA GLU A 394 -21.74 41.41 5.23
C GLU A 394 -21.67 42.05 6.63
N CYS A 395 -21.32 41.27 7.66
CA CYS A 395 -21.12 41.78 9.01
C CYS A 395 -19.98 42.82 9.05
N PHE A 396 -18.88 42.57 8.34
CA PHE A 396 -17.75 43.51 8.25
C PHE A 396 -18.16 44.80 7.51
N ARG A 397 -18.91 44.69 6.41
CA ARG A 397 -19.45 45.83 5.66
C ARG A 397 -20.34 46.70 6.53
N GLN A 398 -21.29 46.10 7.25
CA GLN A 398 -22.18 46.83 8.16
C GLN A 398 -21.42 47.47 9.33
N ALA A 399 -20.40 46.81 9.87
CA ALA A 399 -19.56 47.38 10.93
C ALA A 399 -18.77 48.61 10.44
N LYS A 400 -18.23 48.55 9.21
CA LYS A 400 -17.51 49.67 8.58
C LYS A 400 -18.43 50.85 8.28
N GLU A 401 -19.64 50.59 7.79
CA GLU A 401 -20.67 51.62 7.55
C GLU A 401 -21.16 52.28 8.86
N LYS A 402 -21.27 51.53 9.96
CA LYS A 402 -21.60 52.09 11.28
C LYS A 402 -20.45 52.93 11.88
N ALA A 403 -19.20 52.53 11.63
CA ALA A 403 -18.03 53.26 12.11
C ALA A 403 -17.77 54.58 11.36
N SER A 404 -18.29 54.76 10.13
CA SER A 404 -18.09 55.97 9.32
C SER A 404 -19.03 57.14 9.67
N TYR A 405 -19.98 56.97 10.60
CA TYR A 405 -20.84 58.06 11.09
C TYR A 405 -20.43 58.57 12.48
N SER A 406 -19.66 59.68 12.51
CA SER A 406 -19.81 60.84 13.43
C SER A 406 -18.47 61.50 13.84
N VAL A 407 -18.07 62.55 13.10
CA VAL A 407 -17.61 63.81 13.73
C VAL A 407 -18.29 64.96 13.00
N LYS A 408 -19.46 65.40 13.47
CA LYS A 408 -19.97 66.73 13.10
C LYS A 408 -19.16 67.77 13.89
N PRO A 409 -18.54 68.79 13.26
CA PRO A 409 -17.94 69.87 14.00
C PRO A 409 -19.05 70.57 14.79
N LYS A 410 -18.95 70.58 16.13
CA LYS A 410 -19.87 71.35 16.97
C LYS A 410 -19.74 72.82 16.57
N HIS A 411 -20.87 73.45 16.22
CA HIS A 411 -20.97 74.90 16.07
C HIS A 411 -20.40 75.55 17.34
N ALA A 412 -19.47 76.49 17.16
CA ALA A 412 -18.84 77.21 18.27
C ALA A 412 -19.86 78.12 18.98
N SER A 413 -20.61 77.58 19.93
CA SER A 413 -21.47 78.35 20.85
C SER A 413 -20.78 78.69 22.17
N GLY A 414 -19.47 78.46 22.26
CA GLY A 414 -18.66 78.78 23.43
C GLY A 414 -18.45 80.28 23.61
N ILE A 415 -18.25 80.69 24.86
CA ILE A 415 -18.11 82.08 25.36
C ILE A 415 -17.17 82.98 24.51
N LYS A 416 -16.20 82.41 23.78
CA LYS A 416 -15.34 83.15 22.84
C LYS A 416 -16.10 83.84 21.69
N ALA A 417 -17.26 83.32 21.25
CA ALA A 417 -18.08 83.98 20.23
C ALA A 417 -18.86 85.20 20.77
N LYS A 418 -19.11 85.27 22.09
CA LYS A 418 -19.84 86.40 22.72
C LYS A 418 -18.95 87.57 23.12
N LEU A 419 -17.62 87.41 23.11
CA LEU A 419 -16.65 88.46 23.44
C LEU A 419 -16.26 89.35 22.24
N GLY A 420 -16.70 89.02 21.02
CA GLY A 420 -16.43 89.81 19.81
C GLY A 420 -17.44 90.94 19.51
N MET A 421 -18.46 91.14 20.37
CA MET A 421 -19.50 92.17 20.18
C MET A 421 -19.42 93.30 21.22
N LYS A 422 -18.22 93.60 21.71
CA LYS A 422 -17.96 94.83 22.48
C LYS A 422 -16.63 95.43 22.04
N ILE A 423 -16.64 96.11 20.90
CA ILE A 423 -15.85 97.33 20.64
C ILE A 423 -16.76 98.26 19.83
#